data_AF-A0A6P0Q4H9-F1
#
_entry.id   AF-A0A6P0Q4H9-F1
#
_cell.length_a   1.000
_cell.length_b   1.000
_cell.length_c   1.000
_cell.angle_alpha   90.00
_cell.angle_beta   90.00
_cell.angle_gamma   90.00
#
_symmetry.space_group_name_H-M   'P 1'
#
loop_
_entity.id
_entity.type
_entity.pdbx_description
1 polymer ?
#
loop_
_entity_poly.entity_id
_entity_poly.type
_entity_poly.pdbx_seq_one_letter_code
_entity_poly.pdbx_strand_id
1 'polypeptide(L)'
;MTTATVRRNPYIVGSAISDTKYFFGRETLIQFVEDNLNQGERVILLHGQRRIGKSSVLLQIPNLVQSEQFVFIYFNLEDKGHLALSNVLHLL
;
A
#
# COMPACT_ATOMS: atom_id res chain seq x y z
N MET A 1 17.45 -34.78 -19.27
CA MET A 1 16.24 -33.95 -19.15
C MET A 1 16.67 -32.57 -18.69
N THR A 2 16.62 -31.58 -19.58
CA THR A 2 17.18 -30.25 -19.34
C THR A 2 16.05 -29.35 -18.84
N THR A 3 16.02 -29.05 -17.54
CA THR A 3 15.06 -28.12 -16.96
C THR A 3 15.41 -26.70 -17.41
N ALA A 4 14.70 -26.19 -18.42
CA ALA A 4 14.80 -24.79 -18.80
C ALA A 4 14.32 -23.92 -17.62
N THR A 5 15.24 -23.19 -17.01
CA THR A 5 14.93 -22.16 -16.01
C THR A 5 14.07 -21.09 -16.68
N VAL A 6 12.81 -20.99 -16.29
CA VAL A 6 11.90 -19.94 -16.76
C VAL A 6 12.44 -18.59 -16.28
N ARG A 7 13.08 -17.84 -17.18
CA ARG A 7 13.51 -16.46 -16.89
C ARG A 7 12.26 -15.56 -16.94
N ARG A 8 11.81 -15.09 -15.78
CA ARG A 8 10.75 -14.07 -15.69
C ARG A 8 11.37 -12.69 -15.95
N ASN A 9 10.64 -11.81 -16.63
CA ASN A 9 11.01 -10.41 -16.75
C ASN A 9 11.17 -9.79 -15.33
N PRO A 10 12.33 -9.18 -15.02
CA PRO A 10 12.53 -8.56 -13.70
C PRO A 10 11.65 -7.31 -13.49
N TYR A 11 11.13 -6.70 -14.56
CA TYR A 11 10.24 -5.54 -14.49
C TYR A 11 8.78 -5.97 -14.43
N ILE A 12 8.21 -5.93 -13.23
CA ILE A 12 6.80 -6.27 -12.97
C ILE A 12 5.99 -4.97 -12.97
N VAL A 13 5.05 -4.83 -13.90
CA VAL A 13 4.18 -3.66 -14.01
C VAL A 13 2.81 -3.93 -13.38
N GLY A 14 2.16 -2.87 -12.90
CA GLY A 14 0.77 -2.89 -12.47
C GLY A 14 0.50 -3.43 -11.07
N SER A 15 1.48 -4.07 -10.44
CA SER A 15 1.42 -4.45 -9.02
C SER A 15 1.92 -3.30 -8.14
N ALA A 16 1.35 -3.17 -6.95
CA ALA A 16 1.90 -2.28 -5.93
C ALA A 16 3.26 -2.79 -5.45
N ILE A 17 4.14 -1.88 -5.02
CA ILE A 17 5.49 -2.20 -4.56
C ILE A 17 5.41 -2.61 -3.09
N SER A 18 5.58 -3.91 -2.82
CA SER A 18 5.62 -4.46 -1.46
C SER A 18 7.03 -4.55 -0.87
N ASP A 19 8.05 -4.69 -1.72
CA ASP A 19 9.44 -4.75 -1.29
C ASP A 19 10.04 -3.34 -1.20
N THR A 20 10.40 -2.92 0.01
CA THR A 20 10.94 -1.60 0.33
C THR A 20 12.17 -1.26 -0.51
N LYS A 21 12.99 -2.24 -0.92
CA LYS A 21 14.19 -1.98 -1.74
C LYS A 21 13.89 -1.44 -3.14
N TYR A 22 12.64 -1.53 -3.59
CA TYR A 22 12.18 -0.98 -4.87
C TYR A 22 11.33 0.28 -4.70
N PHE A 23 11.16 0.78 -3.47
CA PHE A 23 10.37 1.96 -3.18
C PHE A 23 11.25 3.20 -3.17
N PHE A 24 11.11 4.06 -4.18
CA PHE A 24 11.95 5.24 -4.36
C PHE A 24 11.11 6.50 -4.61
N GLY A 25 11.66 7.65 -4.19
CA GLY A 25 11.21 9.00 -4.58
C GLY A 25 9.88 9.43 -3.95
N ARG A 26 9.50 8.77 -2.85
CA ARG A 26 8.23 8.98 -2.13
C ARG A 26 8.43 9.03 -0.61
N GLU A 27 9.66 9.23 -0.18
CA GLU A 27 10.06 9.29 1.22
C GLU A 27 9.33 10.45 1.93
N THR A 28 9.13 11.57 1.22
CA THR A 28 8.36 12.72 1.74
C THR A 28 6.88 12.40 2.01
N LEU A 29 6.27 11.48 1.25
CA LEU A 29 4.90 11.05 1.52
C LEU A 29 4.83 10.17 2.77
N ILE A 30 5.86 9.37 3.04
CA ILE A 30 5.95 8.58 4.27
C ILE A 30 6.11 9.52 5.46
N GLN A 31 7.01 10.52 5.36
CA GLN A 31 7.18 11.52 6.42
C GLN A 31 5.87 12.27 6.69
N PHE A 32 5.16 12.66 5.63
CA PHE A 32 3.84 13.28 5.77
C PHE A 32 2.87 12.39 6.55
N VAL A 33 2.81 11.09 6.27
CA VAL A 33 1.95 10.16 7.01
C VAL A 33 2.39 10.07 8.48
N GLU A 34 3.67 9.92 8.74
CA GLU A 34 4.24 9.83 10.10
C GLU A 34 3.96 11.09 10.92
N ASP A 35 4.15 12.28 10.34
CA ASP A 35 3.90 13.56 11.01
C ASP A 35 2.41 13.70 11.40
N ASN A 36 1.49 13.32 10.51
CA ASN A 36 0.05 13.36 10.79
C ASN A 36 -0.33 12.35 11.89
N LEU A 37 0.24 11.14 11.86
CA LEU A 37 0.01 10.14 12.91
C LEU A 37 0.49 10.65 14.27
N ASN A 38 1.68 11.26 14.32
CA ASN A 38 2.23 11.83 15.55
C ASN A 38 1.43 13.04 16.07
N GLN A 39 0.76 13.77 15.18
CA GLN A 39 -0.17 14.85 15.55
C GLN A 39 -1.55 14.34 16.01
N GLY A 40 -1.80 13.03 15.91
CA GLY A 40 -3.07 12.41 16.30
C GLY A 40 -4.18 12.60 15.26
N GLU A 41 -3.82 12.84 14.00
CA GLU A 41 -4.78 13.00 12.91
C GLU A 41 -5.57 11.71 12.68
N ARG A 42 -6.90 11.85 12.58
CA ARG A 42 -7.81 10.69 12.47
C ARG A 42 -8.02 10.24 11.02
N VAL A 43 -7.82 11.14 10.06
CA VAL A 43 -8.08 10.89 8.64
C VAL A 43 -6.98 11.51 7.81
N ILE A 44 -6.29 10.68 7.03
CA ILE A 44 -5.26 11.09 6.08
C ILE A 44 -5.73 10.70 4.68
N LEU A 45 -5.86 11.66 3.78
CA LEU A 45 -6.32 11.44 2.40
C LEU A 45 -5.16 11.44 1.41
N LEU A 46 -4.82 10.26 0.87
CA LEU A 46 -3.91 10.14 -0.27
C LEU A 46 -4.70 10.06 -1.58
N HIS A 47 -4.71 11.15 -2.36
CA HIS A 47 -5.46 11.23 -3.62
C HIS A 47 -4.55 11.44 -4.84
N GLY A 48 -5.05 11.12 -6.04
CA GLY A 48 -4.32 11.28 -7.30
C GLY A 48 -4.72 10.26 -8.37
N GLN A 49 -4.12 10.35 -9.56
CA GLN A 49 -4.46 9.54 -10.73
C GLN A 49 -4.22 8.02 -10.55
N ARG A 50 -4.86 7.19 -11.38
CA ARG A 50 -4.66 5.71 -11.38
C ARG A 50 -3.20 5.40 -11.73
N ARG A 51 -2.62 4.39 -11.06
CA ARG A 51 -1.23 3.93 -11.24
C ARG A 51 -0.11 4.93 -10.87
N ILE A 52 -0.39 5.99 -10.10
CA ILE A 52 0.65 6.91 -9.58
C ILE A 52 1.46 6.33 -8.39
N GLY A 53 1.01 5.21 -7.82
CA GLY A 53 1.71 4.52 -6.73
C GLY A 53 1.10 4.67 -5.33
N LYS A 54 -0.15 5.14 -5.21
CA LYS A 54 -0.85 5.26 -3.91
C LYS A 54 -0.87 3.95 -3.11
N SER A 55 -1.25 2.84 -3.74
CA SER A 55 -1.26 1.52 -3.10
C SER A 55 0.14 1.08 -2.67
N SER A 56 1.19 1.44 -3.42
CA SER A 56 2.57 1.19 -3.02
C SER A 56 2.93 1.97 -1.75
N VAL A 57 2.54 3.24 -1.66
CA VAL A 57 2.76 4.04 -0.43
C VAL A 57 2.06 3.39 0.76
N LEU A 58 0.77 3.02 0.61
CA LEU A 58 0.00 2.37 1.69
C LEU A 58 0.66 1.08 2.20
N LEU A 59 1.19 0.26 1.29
CA LEU A 59 1.90 -0.98 1.65
C LEU A 59 3.24 -0.72 2.36
N GLN A 60 3.88 0.43 2.15
CA GLN A 60 5.16 0.76 2.76
C GLN A 60 5.05 1.50 4.09
N ILE A 61 3.89 2.08 4.43
CA ILE A 61 3.65 2.71 5.74
C ILE A 61 4.14 1.84 6.92
N PRO A 62 3.72 0.58 7.07
CA PRO A 62 4.16 -0.25 8.20
C PRO A 62 5.66 -0.57 8.21
N ASN A 63 6.34 -0.46 7.06
CA ASN A 63 7.76 -0.78 6.95
C ASN A 63 8.65 0.44 7.23
N LEU A 64 8.12 1.65 6.99
CA LEU A 64 8.91 2.88 6.97
C LEU A 64 8.51 3.89 8.05
N VAL A 65 7.28 3.82 8.58
CA VAL A 65 6.87 4.64 9.74
C VAL A 65 7.41 4.00 11.01
N GLN A 66 8.20 4.77 11.77
CA GLN A 66 8.86 4.29 12.98
C GLN A 66 8.02 4.66 14.21
N SER A 67 6.91 3.95 14.40
CA SER A 67 6.06 4.17 15.57
C SER A 67 5.56 2.86 16.19
N GLU A 68 5.94 2.65 17.45
CA GLU A 68 5.47 1.53 18.28
C GLU A 68 4.04 1.74 18.82
N GLN A 69 3.43 2.91 18.54
CA GLN A 69 2.12 3.29 19.07
C GLN A 69 0.95 2.80 18.20
N PHE A 70 1.23 2.38 16.96
CA PHE A 70 0.20 2.05 15.98
C PHE A 70 0.32 0.61 15.50
N VAL A 71 -0.84 -0.02 15.27
CA VAL A 71 -0.96 -1.26 14.53
C VAL A 71 -1.58 -0.94 13.18
N PHE A 72 -0.89 -1.30 12.10
CA PHE A 72 -1.34 -1.03 10.74
C PHE A 72 -2.12 -2.23 10.19
N ILE A 73 -3.39 -2.01 9.85
CA ILE A 73 -4.25 -3.01 9.22
C ILE A 73 -4.52 -2.58 7.77
N TYR A 74 -4.05 -3.38 6.82
CA TYR A 74 -4.30 -3.15 5.41
C TYR A 74 -5.68 -3.68 5.01
N PHE A 75 -6.49 -2.83 4.37
CA PHE A 75 -7.80 -3.21 3.85
C PHE A 75 -7.98 -2.67 2.42
N ASN A 76 -8.24 -3.58 1.47
CA ASN A 76 -8.38 -3.22 0.06
C ASN A 76 -9.84 -3.26 -0.39
N LEU A 77 -10.36 -2.09 -0.74
CA LEU A 77 -11.72 -1.92 -1.30
C LEU A 77 -11.75 -1.94 -2.84
N GLU A 78 -10.61 -2.09 -3.52
CA GLU A 78 -10.60 -2.24 -4.98
C GLU A 78 -11.47 -3.43 -5.39
N ASP A 79 -12.28 -3.22 -6.43
CA ASP A 79 -13.26 -4.16 -6.97
C ASP A 79 -14.40 -4.57 -6.01
N LYS A 80 -14.55 -3.96 -4.82
CA LYS A 80 -15.63 -4.28 -3.87
C LYS A 80 -16.91 -3.47 -4.06
N GLY A 81 -16.93 -2.51 -4.98
CA GLY A 81 -18.06 -1.61 -5.19
C GLY A 81 -19.36 -2.27 -5.68
N HIS A 82 -19.28 -3.51 -6.17
CA HIS A 82 -20.45 -4.29 -6.57
C HIS A 82 -21.12 -5.05 -5.41
N LEU A 83 -20.49 -5.08 -4.23
CA LEU A 83 -21.03 -5.74 -3.05
C LEU A 83 -22.05 -4.83 -2.36
N ALA A 84 -23.10 -5.43 -1.78
CA ALA A 84 -23.99 -4.72 -0.88
C ALA A 84 -23.24 -4.26 0.38
N LEU A 85 -23.63 -3.12 0.94
CA LEU A 85 -23.00 -2.55 2.15
C LEU A 85 -22.99 -3.55 3.32
N SER A 86 -24.08 -4.32 3.50
CA SER A 86 -24.17 -5.37 4.54
C SER A 86 -23.05 -6.40 4.41
N ASN A 87 -22.67 -6.77 3.19
CA ASN A 87 -21.62 -7.75 2.95
C ASN A 87 -20.25 -7.17 3.27
N VAL A 88 -20.04 -5.89 2.98
CA VAL A 88 -18.78 -5.20 3.31
C VAL A 88 -18.59 -5.07 4.82
N LEU A 89 -19.67 -4.80 5.58
CA LEU A 89 -19.60 -4.57 7.02
C LEU A 89 -19.53 -5.84 7.88
N HIS A 90 -20.02 -6.98 7.37
CA HIS A 90 -20.19 -8.19 8.17
C HIS A 90 -19.47 -9.44 7.63
N LEU A 91 -19.00 -9.44 6.38
CA LEU A 91 -18.45 -10.63 5.71
C LEU A 91 -17.01 -10.47 5.21
N LEU A 92 -16.43 -9.27 5.32
CA LEU A 92 -15.03 -8.96 5.00
C LEU A 92 -14.28 -8.59 6.28
#